data_AF-A0A7N2LF61-F1
#
_entry.id   AF-A0A7N2LF61-F1
#
_cell.length_a   1.000
_cell.length_b   1.000
_cell.length_c   1.000
_cell.angle_alpha   90.00
_cell.angle_beta   90.00
_cell.angle_gamma   90.00
#
_symmetry.space_group_name_H-M   'P 1'
#
loop_
_entity.id
_entity.type
_entity.pdbx_description
1 polymer ?
#
loop_
_entity_poly.entity_id
_entity_poly.type
_entity_poly.pdbx_seq_one_letter_code
_entity_poly.pdbx_strand_id
1 'polypeptide(L)'
;MVTTISCLQELEVVQMAHTQVLQAKNWVQAFVALHKSSQDWNNHVGMSLSDCAKLYDESKSRLARLFSDESYTHDDARTWLSGVLANHRSCLDGLGEKGFAEAHEVVKNLTMLLSEALALYGKSVGKTKG
;
A
#
# COMPACT_ATOMS: atom_id res chain seq x y z
N MET A 1 -21.34 -15.34 -16.87
CA MET A 1 -20.30 -14.42 -17.42
C MET A 1 -19.97 -13.21 -16.53
N VAL A 2 -20.49 -13.10 -15.30
CA VAL A 2 -20.18 -11.96 -14.39
C VAL A 2 -18.94 -12.23 -13.52
N THR A 3 -18.66 -13.49 -13.20
CA THR A 3 -17.55 -13.92 -12.33
C THR A 3 -16.17 -13.64 -12.91
N THR A 4 -16.03 -13.68 -14.24
CA THR A 4 -14.74 -13.44 -14.91
C THR A 4 -14.39 -11.96 -14.97
N ILE A 5 -15.38 -11.06 -15.02
CA ILE A 5 -15.16 -9.61 -15.10
C ILE A 5 -14.77 -9.03 -13.73
N SER A 6 -15.41 -9.49 -12.64
CA SER A 6 -15.06 -9.06 -11.27
C SER A 6 -13.63 -9.41 -10.90
N CYS A 7 -13.21 -10.65 -11.22
CA CYS A 7 -11.86 -11.14 -10.92
C CYS A 7 -10.78 -10.38 -11.71
N LEU A 8 -11.05 -10.05 -12.98
CA LEU A 8 -10.14 -9.23 -13.78
C LEU A 8 -9.98 -7.81 -13.23
N GLN A 9 -11.09 -7.19 -12.81
CA GLN A 9 -11.07 -5.84 -12.23
C GLN A 9 -10.38 -5.81 -10.86
N GLU A 10 -10.61 -6.82 -10.01
CA GLU A 10 -9.90 -7.00 -8.73
C GLU A 10 -8.39 -7.08 -8.93
N LEU A 11 -7.94 -7.89 -9.88
CA LEU A 11 -6.52 -8.07 -10.18
C LEU A 11 -5.88 -6.78 -10.74
N GLU A 12 -6.57 -6.09 -11.64
CA GLU A 12 -6.10 -4.84 -12.24
C GLU A 12 -5.86 -3.74 -11.18
N VAL A 13 -6.84 -3.53 -10.28
CA VAL A 13 -6.71 -2.53 -9.22
C VAL A 13 -5.61 -2.91 -8.23
N VAL A 14 -5.48 -4.18 -7.89
CA VAL A 14 -4.39 -4.68 -7.02
C VAL A 14 -3.02 -4.48 -7.69
N GLN A 15 -2.91 -4.68 -9.00
CA GLN A 15 -1.68 -4.44 -9.76
C GLN A 15 -1.29 -2.95 -9.79
N MET A 16 -2.26 -2.06 -9.95
CA MET A 16 -2.03 -0.61 -9.84
C MET A 16 -1.58 -0.22 -8.42
N ALA A 17 -2.24 -0.75 -7.39
CA ALA A 17 -1.85 -0.51 -6.00
C ALA A 17 -0.42 -1.02 -5.71
N HIS A 18 -0.07 -2.20 -6.22
CA HIS A 18 1.27 -2.76 -6.08
C HIS A 18 2.34 -1.88 -6.76
N THR A 19 2.05 -1.36 -7.95
CA THR A 19 2.95 -0.43 -8.66
C THR A 19 3.18 0.86 -7.85
N GLN A 20 2.12 1.44 -7.29
CA GLN A 20 2.22 2.63 -6.44
C GLN A 20 2.99 2.35 -5.13
N VAL A 21 2.83 1.17 -4.52
CA VAL A 21 3.64 0.75 -3.34
C VAL A 21 5.13 0.69 -3.70
N LEU A 22 5.49 0.17 -4.87
CA LEU A 22 6.88 0.12 -5.33
C LEU A 22 7.45 1.52 -5.56
N GLN A 23 6.68 2.42 -6.19
CA GLN A 23 7.09 3.81 -6.38
C GLN A 23 7.30 4.53 -5.03
N ALA A 24 6.36 4.37 -4.10
CA ALA A 24 6.45 4.91 -2.75
C ALA A 24 7.71 4.42 -2.02
N LYS A 25 7.96 3.11 -2.06
CA LYS A 25 9.16 2.49 -1.48
C LYS A 25 10.43 3.09 -2.06
N ASN A 26 10.53 3.14 -3.38
CA ASN A 26 11.72 3.65 -4.07
C ASN A 26 11.97 5.12 -3.75
N TRP A 27 10.91 5.93 -3.69
CA TRP A 27 11.00 7.34 -3.30
C TRP A 27 11.53 7.51 -1.88
N VAL A 28 10.96 6.79 -0.89
CA VAL A 28 11.42 6.84 0.50
C VAL A 28 12.89 6.40 0.59
N GLN A 29 13.28 5.33 -0.09
CA GLN A 29 14.66 4.83 -0.08
C GLN A 29 15.65 5.83 -0.71
N ALA A 30 15.28 6.43 -1.85
CA ALA A 30 16.10 7.46 -2.49
C ALA A 30 16.27 8.68 -1.58
N PHE A 31 15.17 9.10 -0.92
CA PHE A 31 15.20 10.21 0.02
C PHE A 31 16.14 9.93 1.21
N VAL A 32 16.05 8.73 1.80
CA VAL A 32 16.98 8.30 2.85
C VAL A 32 18.43 8.32 2.37
N ALA A 33 18.70 7.81 1.17
CA ALA A 33 20.05 7.74 0.63
C ALA A 33 20.66 9.14 0.40
N LEU A 34 19.89 10.08 -0.15
CA LEU A 34 20.34 11.44 -0.43
C LEU A 34 20.67 12.22 0.84
N HIS A 35 19.85 12.08 1.87
CA HIS A 35 19.95 12.93 3.05
C HIS A 35 20.72 12.31 4.23
N LYS A 36 20.99 11.00 4.21
CA LYS A 36 21.89 10.32 5.16
C LYS A 36 23.30 10.94 5.22
N SER A 37 23.73 11.63 4.16
CA SER A 37 25.02 12.32 4.08
C SER A 37 24.98 13.78 4.55
N SER A 38 23.81 14.36 4.82
CA SER A 38 23.69 15.75 5.26
C SER A 38 23.91 15.84 6.78
N GLN A 39 24.74 16.79 7.23
CA GLN A 39 24.95 17.06 8.67
C GLN A 39 23.67 17.51 9.41
N ASP A 40 22.67 17.99 8.66
CA ASP A 40 21.34 18.40 9.16
C ASP A 40 20.32 17.25 9.27
N TRP A 41 20.74 16.00 9.02
CA TRP A 41 19.85 14.85 9.15
C TRP A 41 19.45 14.63 10.61
N ASN A 42 18.27 15.13 10.96
CA ASN A 42 17.67 14.85 12.25
C ASN A 42 17.42 13.33 12.36
N ASN A 43 18.04 12.68 13.35
CA ASN A 43 17.93 11.24 13.59
C ASN A 43 16.47 10.74 13.62
N HIS A 44 15.53 11.58 14.08
CA HIS A 44 14.11 11.26 14.11
C HIS A 44 13.47 11.22 12.71
N VAL A 45 13.87 12.10 11.80
CA VAL A 45 13.39 12.12 10.40
C VAL A 45 13.86 10.86 9.68
N GLY A 46 15.14 10.51 9.86
CA GLY A 46 15.68 9.30 9.26
C GLY A 46 15.08 8.01 9.79
N MET A 47 14.72 7.98 11.08
CA MET A 47 13.99 6.86 11.67
C MET A 47 12.60 6.73 11.04
N SER A 48 11.81 7.81 10.96
CA SER A 48 10.48 7.81 10.33
C SER A 48 10.52 7.36 8.86
N LEU A 49 11.50 7.83 8.08
CA LEU A 49 11.67 7.40 6.69
C LEU A 49 12.13 5.92 6.59
N SER A 50 13.02 5.48 7.47
CA SER A 50 13.41 4.06 7.51
C SER A 50 12.23 3.17 7.86
N ASP A 51 11.35 3.60 8.75
CA ASP A 51 10.16 2.86 9.13
C ASP A 51 9.12 2.85 8.00
N CYS A 52 8.93 3.98 7.30
CA CYS A 52 8.18 4.03 6.05
C CYS A 52 8.66 3.00 5.02
N ALA A 53 9.97 2.88 4.82
CA ALA A 53 10.53 1.92 3.88
C ALA A 53 10.20 0.46 4.26
N LYS A 54 10.23 0.12 5.55
CA LYS A 54 9.83 -1.20 6.06
C LYS A 54 8.33 -1.44 5.87
N LEU A 55 7.50 -0.45 6.17
CA LEU A 55 6.05 -0.52 5.99
C LEU A 55 5.65 -0.77 4.52
N TYR A 56 6.35 -0.14 3.57
CA TYR A 56 6.14 -0.40 2.14
C TYR A 56 6.71 -1.74 1.67
N ASP A 57 7.79 -2.24 2.27
CA ASP A 57 8.31 -3.59 1.98
C ASP A 57 7.36 -4.70 2.45
N GLU A 58 6.80 -4.54 3.65
CA GLU A 58 5.75 -5.42 4.15
C GLU A 58 4.50 -5.34 3.26
N SER A 59 4.10 -4.13 2.85
CA SER A 59 2.97 -3.92 1.95
C SER A 59 3.17 -4.61 0.60
N LYS A 60 4.38 -4.52 0.03
CA LYS A 60 4.75 -5.23 -1.19
C LYS A 60 4.56 -6.74 -1.01
N SER A 61 5.08 -7.30 0.06
CA SER A 61 4.97 -8.74 0.36
C SER A 61 3.51 -9.20 0.50
N ARG A 62 2.66 -8.38 1.12
CA ARG A 62 1.22 -8.65 1.27
C ARG A 62 0.50 -8.65 -0.09
N LEU A 63 0.76 -7.64 -0.93
CA LEU A 63 0.16 -7.57 -2.27
C LEU A 63 0.67 -8.68 -3.21
N ALA A 64 1.94 -9.08 -3.07
CA ALA A 64 2.51 -10.16 -3.88
C ALA A 64 1.79 -11.50 -3.69
N ARG A 65 1.23 -11.75 -2.50
CA ARG A 65 0.43 -12.97 -2.23
C ARG A 65 -0.83 -13.04 -3.09
N LEU A 66 -1.42 -11.89 -3.45
CA LEU A 66 -2.61 -11.83 -4.32
C LEU A 66 -2.31 -12.23 -5.77
N PHE A 67 -1.03 -12.20 -6.17
CA PHE A 67 -0.56 -12.63 -7.48
C PHE A 67 0.05 -14.05 -7.47
N SER A 68 0.10 -14.70 -6.31
CA SER A 68 0.67 -16.04 -6.20
C SER A 68 -0.34 -17.11 -6.63
N ASP A 69 0.17 -18.29 -7.02
CA ASP A 69 -0.66 -19.46 -7.30
C ASP A 69 -1.25 -20.08 -6.01
N GLU A 70 -0.92 -19.54 -4.83
CA GLU A 70 -1.49 -19.99 -3.57
C GLU A 70 -2.96 -19.59 -3.48
N SER A 71 -3.82 -20.55 -3.11
CA SER A 71 -5.23 -20.26 -2.88
C SER A 71 -5.41 -19.36 -1.65
N TYR A 72 -6.16 -18.27 -1.79
CA TYR A 72 -6.54 -17.39 -0.69
C TYR A 72 -8.05 -17.11 -0.72
N THR A 73 -8.62 -16.73 0.42
CA THR A 73 -10.02 -16.33 0.52
C THR A 73 -10.19 -14.83 0.29
N HIS A 74 -11.41 -14.38 -0.01
CA HIS A 74 -11.71 -12.94 -0.06
C HIS A 74 -11.38 -12.23 1.25
N ASP A 75 -11.52 -12.88 2.40
CA ASP A 75 -11.18 -12.30 3.70
C ASP A 75 -9.68 -12.20 3.93
N ASP A 76 -8.89 -13.16 3.42
CA ASP A 76 -7.42 -13.05 3.40
C ASP A 76 -6.99 -11.83 2.57
N ALA A 77 -7.55 -11.69 1.38
CA ALA A 77 -7.27 -10.55 0.50
C ALA A 77 -7.64 -9.22 1.16
N ARG A 78 -8.82 -9.13 1.77
CA ARG A 78 -9.25 -7.93 2.51
C ARG A 78 -8.34 -7.64 3.69
N THR A 79 -7.88 -8.66 4.40
CA THR A 79 -6.95 -8.51 5.52
C THR A 79 -5.62 -7.94 5.04
N TRP A 80 -5.06 -8.49 3.97
CA TRP A 80 -3.81 -8.01 3.39
C TRP A 80 -3.92 -6.59 2.85
N LEU A 81 -4.99 -6.28 2.09
CA LEU A 81 -5.27 -4.93 1.56
C LEU A 81 -5.48 -3.90 2.68
N SER A 82 -6.23 -4.26 3.73
CA SER A 82 -6.44 -3.40 4.90
C SER A 82 -5.12 -3.11 5.61
N GLY A 83 -4.26 -4.12 5.74
CA GLY A 83 -2.93 -3.96 6.29
C GLY A 83 -2.05 -3.04 5.43
N VAL A 84 -2.11 -3.12 4.11
CA VAL A 84 -1.38 -2.23 3.20
C VAL A 84 -1.87 -0.78 3.36
N LEU A 85 -3.19 -0.57 3.46
CA LEU A 85 -3.77 0.75 3.70
C LEU A 85 -3.34 1.35 5.05
N ALA A 86 -3.32 0.54 6.10
CA ALA A 86 -2.83 0.95 7.41
C ALA A 86 -1.35 1.37 7.35
N ASN A 87 -0.49 0.54 6.75
CA ASN A 87 0.93 0.81 6.57
C ASN A 87 1.18 2.12 5.80
N HIS A 88 0.43 2.33 4.72
CA HIS A 88 0.51 3.55 3.92
C HIS A 88 0.12 4.81 4.72
N ARG A 89 -0.98 4.75 5.49
CA ARG A 89 -1.41 5.86 6.36
C ARG A 89 -0.41 6.15 7.46
N SER A 90 0.07 5.13 8.16
CA SER A 90 1.09 5.30 9.22
C SER A 90 2.38 5.94 8.70
N CYS A 91 2.79 5.62 7.47
CA CYS A 91 3.92 6.29 6.84
C CYS A 91 3.62 7.78 6.59
N LEU A 92 2.47 8.11 6.01
CA LEU A 92 2.08 9.50 5.75
C LEU A 92 1.95 10.33 7.04
N ASP A 93 1.35 9.76 8.08
CA ASP A 93 1.22 10.41 9.39
C ASP A 93 2.62 10.69 9.98
N GLY A 94 3.49 9.67 9.99
CA GLY A 94 4.85 9.79 10.49
C GLY A 94 5.71 10.79 9.71
N LEU A 95 5.48 10.96 8.40
CA LEU A 95 6.15 11.97 7.58
C LEU A 95 5.56 13.38 7.79
N GLY A 96 4.24 13.48 7.93
CA GLY A 96 3.53 14.72 8.21
C GLY A 96 3.97 15.36 9.53
N GLU A 97 4.10 14.55 10.59
CA GLU A 97 4.63 14.99 11.89
C GLU A 97 6.06 15.57 11.82
N LYS A 98 6.80 15.25 10.75
CA LYS A 98 8.17 15.70 10.52
C LYS A 98 8.28 16.81 9.48
N GLY A 99 7.16 17.33 8.99
CA GLY A 99 7.11 18.43 8.02
C GLY A 99 7.19 18.01 6.55
N PHE A 100 7.14 16.72 6.24
CA PHE A 100 7.21 16.20 4.86
C PHE A 100 5.82 16.03 4.24
N ALA A 101 5.04 17.11 4.21
CA ALA A 101 3.68 17.09 3.66
C ALA A 101 3.65 16.70 2.16
N GLU A 102 4.70 17.05 1.42
CA GLU A 102 4.89 16.76 -0.01
C GLU A 102 4.88 15.25 -0.34
N ALA A 103 5.17 14.41 0.66
CA ALA A 103 5.06 12.95 0.52
C ALA A 103 3.65 12.54 0.07
N HIS A 104 2.61 13.26 0.48
CA HIS A 104 1.22 12.97 0.10
C HIS A 104 0.99 13.04 -1.41
N GLU A 105 1.67 13.93 -2.13
CA GLU A 105 1.49 14.07 -3.58
C GLU A 105 2.13 12.91 -4.36
N VAL A 106 3.22 12.33 -3.84
CA VAL A 106 3.89 11.17 -4.46
C VAL A 106 3.02 9.90 -4.39
N VAL A 107 2.18 9.77 -3.37
CA VAL A 107 1.41 8.55 -3.10
C VAL A 107 -0.10 8.76 -3.06
N LYS A 108 -0.59 9.91 -3.57
CA LYS A 108 -1.99 10.34 -3.53
C LYS A 108 -2.99 9.30 -4.04
N ASN A 109 -2.60 8.59 -5.11
CA ASN A 109 -3.47 7.60 -5.75
C ASN A 109 -3.53 6.27 -4.99
N LEU A 110 -2.58 6.00 -4.08
CA LEU A 110 -2.50 4.69 -3.41
C LEU A 110 -3.66 4.50 -2.43
N THR A 111 -4.05 5.52 -1.66
CA THR A 111 -5.22 5.43 -0.76
C THR A 111 -6.50 5.11 -1.54
N MET A 112 -6.69 5.73 -2.71
CA MET A 112 -7.85 5.50 -3.56
C MET A 112 -7.87 4.07 -4.11
N LEU A 113 -6.77 3.61 -4.70
CA LEU A 113 -6.65 2.26 -5.25
C LEU A 113 -6.88 1.17 -4.19
N LEU A 114 -6.33 1.34 -2.99
CA LEU A 114 -6.52 0.39 -1.89
C LEU A 114 -7.97 0.37 -1.40
N SER A 115 -8.63 1.53 -1.36
CA SER A 115 -10.04 1.62 -0.97
C SER A 115 -10.95 0.98 -2.02
N GLU A 116 -10.65 1.17 -3.31
CA GLU A 116 -11.36 0.52 -4.41
C GLU A 116 -11.19 -1.00 -4.37
N ALA A 117 -9.96 -1.50 -4.20
CA ALA A 117 -9.69 -2.92 -4.06
C ALA A 117 -10.48 -3.51 -2.88
N LEU A 118 -10.45 -2.87 -1.70
CA LEU A 118 -11.24 -3.32 -0.53
C LEU A 118 -12.74 -3.40 -0.82
N ALA A 119 -13.29 -2.44 -1.56
CA ALA A 119 -14.69 -2.44 -1.95
C ALA A 119 -15.02 -3.59 -2.93
N LEU A 120 -14.13 -3.91 -3.87
CA LEU A 120 -14.31 -5.04 -4.79
C LEU A 120 -14.32 -6.37 -4.01
N TYR A 121 -13.32 -6.59 -3.16
CA TYR A 121 -13.23 -7.82 -2.37
C TYR A 121 -14.33 -7.93 -1.30
N GLY A 122 -15.00 -6.83 -0.91
CA GLY A 122 -16.12 -6.82 0.04
C GLY A 122 -17.51 -7.13 -0.56
N LYS A 123 -17.67 -7.09 -1.89
CA LYS A 123 -18.98 -7.30 -2.55
C LYS A 123 -19.45 -8.76 -2.57
N SER A 124 -18.63 -9.72 -2.15
CA SER A 124 -18.96 -11.15 -2.16
C SER A 124 -19.89 -11.62 -1.02
N VAL A 125 -20.17 -10.78 -0.01
CA VAL A 125 -21.00 -11.14 1.15
C VAL A 125 -22.52 -10.99 0.92
N GLY A 126 -22.94 -10.40 -0.20
CA GLY A 126 -24.36 -10.01 -0.42
C GLY A 126 -25.26 -10.99 -1.18
N LYS A 127 -24.86 -12.24 -1.45
CA LYS A 127 -25.64 -13.14 -2.32
C LYS A 127 -25.84 -14.56 -1.77
N THR A 128 -26.21 -14.67 -0.51
CA THR A 128 -26.93 -15.84 0.00
C THR A 128 -28.40 -15.44 0.13
N LYS A 129 -29.19 -15.71 -0.92
CA LYS A 129 -30.65 -15.78 -0.81
C LYS A 129 -30.98 -17.01 0.04
N GLY A 130 -31.55 -16.79 1.21
CA GLY A 130 -32.46 -17.72 1.89
C GLY A 130 -33.86 -17.14 1.78
#